data_AF-A0AAU9RYK7-F1
#
_entry.id   AF-A0AAU9RYK7-F1
#
_cell.length_a   1.000
_cell.length_b   1.000
_cell.length_c   1.000
_cell.angle_alpha   90.00
_cell.angle_beta   90.00
_cell.angle_gamma   90.00
#
_symmetry.space_group_name_H-M   'P 1'
#
loop_
_entity.id
_entity.type
_entity.pdbx_description
1 polymer ?
#
loop_
_entity_poly.entity_id
_entity_poly.type
_entity_poly.pdbx_seq_one_letter_code
_entity_poly.pdbx_strand_id
1 'polypeptide(L)'
;MAMLKNKNMAFSLILMCLVVVSPMANAQLPGLGGILGLLNIVRIDGLVSCSLNGSVSTSNATSLPPPFPNATVAIQCLGQTVGTGTTNTAGIVSLNGLLTSIPLLLSNGCRAVLTTPLSSCNASLPNVNLTAPITLVGTTFNEGINIITFIIGAFNRILA
;
A
#
# COMPACT_ATOMS: atom_id res chain seq x y z
N MET A 1 -18.63 -47.79 42.61
CA MET A 1 -18.01 -46.71 43.42
C MET A 1 -16.60 -47.16 43.79
N ALA A 2 -15.60 -46.84 42.94
CA ALA A 2 -14.20 -47.19 43.21
C ALA A 2 -13.46 -45.93 43.66
N MET A 3 -12.94 -46.02 44.88
CA MET A 3 -12.30 -44.94 45.62
C MET A 3 -10.95 -44.55 45.01
N LEU A 4 -10.83 -43.29 44.59
CA LEU A 4 -9.57 -42.66 44.19
C LEU A 4 -8.72 -42.36 45.45
N LYS A 5 -8.13 -43.40 46.05
CA LYS A 5 -7.27 -43.28 47.23
C LYS A 5 -5.81 -43.11 46.80
N ASN A 6 -5.49 -42.00 46.14
CA ASN A 6 -4.10 -41.52 46.13
C ASN A 6 -4.04 -40.00 45.86
N LYS A 7 -3.80 -39.22 46.92
CA LYS A 7 -3.83 -37.74 46.90
C LYS A 7 -2.85 -37.14 45.87
N ASN A 8 -1.74 -37.84 45.60
CA ASN A 8 -0.73 -37.42 44.62
C ASN A 8 -1.10 -37.76 43.16
N MET A 9 -1.91 -38.81 42.92
CA MET A 9 -2.34 -39.16 41.55
C MET A 9 -3.45 -38.22 41.07
N ALA A 10 -4.37 -37.82 41.95
CA ALA A 10 -5.38 -36.83 41.63
C ALA A 10 -4.76 -35.46 41.29
N PHE A 11 -3.73 -35.06 42.04
CA PHE A 11 -3.02 -33.81 41.82
C PHE A 11 -2.30 -33.77 40.46
N SER A 12 -1.70 -34.89 40.04
CA SER A 12 -1.02 -35.03 38.75
C SER A 12 -1.98 -34.96 37.55
N LEU A 13 -3.16 -35.57 37.68
CA LEU A 13 -4.19 -35.55 36.62
C LEU A 13 -4.78 -34.14 36.42
N ILE A 14 -4.96 -33.38 37.52
CA ILE A 14 -5.44 -31.99 37.49
C ILE A 14 -4.38 -31.07 36.86
N LEU A 15 -3.09 -31.29 37.15
CA LEU A 15 -1.99 -30.51 36.58
C LEU A 15 -1.89 -30.72 35.06
N MET A 16 -2.09 -31.95 34.57
CA MET A 16 -2.14 -32.25 33.13
C MET A 16 -3.32 -31.58 32.42
N CYS A 17 -4.50 -31.48 33.04
CA CYS A 17 -5.66 -30.80 32.43
C CYS A 17 -5.48 -29.29 32.30
N LEU A 18 -4.73 -28.65 33.20
CA LEU A 18 -4.49 -27.19 33.16
C LEU A 18 -3.51 -26.74 32.07
N VAL A 19 -2.65 -27.64 31.56
CA VAL A 19 -1.67 -27.31 30.50
C VAL A 19 -2.31 -27.29 29.10
N VAL A 20 -3.49 -27.88 28.91
CA VAL A 20 -4.17 -27.97 27.60
C VAL A 20 -5.08 -26.77 27.32
N VAL A 21 -5.20 -25.83 28.26
CA VAL A 21 -5.82 -24.51 28.04
C VAL A 21 -4.75 -23.44 27.99
N SER A 22 -3.73 -23.65 27.15
CA SER A 22 -3.01 -22.50 26.62
C SER A 22 -4.00 -21.74 25.73
N PRO A 23 -4.26 -20.44 25.95
CA PRO A 23 -4.80 -19.65 24.87
C PRO A 23 -3.81 -19.79 23.73
N MET A 24 -4.24 -20.40 22.63
CA MET A 24 -3.68 -20.07 21.33
C MET A 24 -3.87 -18.56 21.20
N ALA A 25 -2.88 -17.81 21.64
CA ALA A 25 -2.68 -16.48 21.14
C ALA A 25 -2.48 -16.70 19.65
N ASN A 26 -3.53 -16.46 18.87
CA ASN A 26 -3.40 -16.28 17.43
C ASN A 26 -2.17 -15.40 17.26
N ALA A 27 -1.22 -15.86 16.46
CA ALA A 27 -0.05 -15.09 16.10
C ALA A 27 -0.51 -13.79 15.43
N GLN A 28 -0.84 -12.79 16.24
CA GLN A 28 -0.72 -11.42 15.83
C GLN A 28 0.78 -11.24 15.69
N LEU A 29 1.19 -11.28 14.43
CA LEU A 29 2.46 -10.91 13.85
C LEU A 29 3.51 -10.44 14.87
N PRO A 30 4.73 -11.01 14.86
CA PRO A 30 5.84 -10.45 15.63
C PRO A 30 5.99 -8.96 15.26
N GLY A 31 5.52 -8.07 16.14
CA GLY A 31 5.41 -6.64 15.85
C GLY A 31 4.43 -5.85 16.70
N LEU A 32 3.54 -6.48 17.48
CA LEU A 32 2.49 -5.76 18.23
C LEU A 32 2.65 -5.79 19.77
N GLY A 33 3.88 -5.82 20.27
CA GLY A 33 4.17 -5.87 21.71
C GLY A 33 5.30 -4.94 22.11
N GLY A 34 4.96 -3.69 22.44
CA GLY A 34 5.84 -2.77 23.17
C GLY A 34 6.33 -1.59 22.35
N ILE A 35 5.61 -0.47 22.45
CA ILE A 35 6.07 0.94 22.39
C ILE A 35 6.96 1.43 21.22
N LEU A 36 7.39 0.57 20.30
CA LEU A 36 8.24 0.91 19.15
C LEU A 36 7.62 0.48 17.81
N GLY A 37 6.45 -0.17 17.78
CA GLY A 37 5.84 -0.79 16.58
C GLY A 37 4.67 -0.04 15.93
N LEU A 38 4.45 1.24 16.22
CA LEU A 38 3.17 1.94 15.92
C LEU A 38 3.20 2.86 14.70
N LEU A 39 4.36 3.06 14.06
CA LEU A 39 4.46 3.97 12.92
C LEU A 39 4.38 3.17 11.62
N ASN A 40 3.22 3.23 10.99
CA ASN A 40 3.00 2.71 9.64
C ASN A 40 3.28 3.85 8.65
N ILE A 41 4.40 3.81 7.96
CA ILE A 41 4.73 4.76 6.89
C ILE A 41 4.25 4.15 5.58
N VAL A 42 3.54 4.93 4.79
CA VAL A 42 3.20 4.55 3.43
C VAL A 42 4.16 5.23 2.47
N ARG A 43 4.68 4.44 1.55
CA ARG A 43 5.49 4.89 0.42
C ARG A 43 4.75 4.52 -0.87
N ILE A 44 4.48 5.49 -1.72
CA ILE A 44 3.87 5.28 -3.04
C ILE A 44 4.77 5.91 -4.08
N ASP A 45 5.29 5.10 -5.00
CA ASP A 45 6.12 5.58 -6.10
C ASP A 45 5.43 5.35 -7.44
N GLY A 46 5.67 6.25 -8.39
CA GLY A 46 5.10 6.14 -9.73
C GLY A 46 5.84 7.00 -10.75
N LEU A 47 5.61 6.70 -12.02
CA LEU A 47 6.13 7.48 -13.15
C LEU A 47 4.96 8.03 -13.97
N VAL A 48 4.99 9.32 -14.23
CA VAL A 48 4.02 10.02 -15.10
C VAL A 48 4.77 10.54 -16.32
N SER A 49 4.32 10.11 -17.49
CA SER A 49 4.82 10.58 -18.77
C SER A 49 3.76 11.41 -19.49
N CYS A 50 4.19 12.28 -20.39
CA CYS A 50 3.32 13.10 -21.23
C CYS A 50 2.80 12.30 -22.41
N SER A 51 2.06 11.25 -22.09
CA SER A 51 1.43 10.36 -23.06
C SER A 51 0.02 10.05 -22.60
N LEU A 52 -0.82 9.76 -23.58
CA LEU A 52 -2.20 9.31 -23.37
C LEU A 52 -2.27 7.85 -22.94
N ASN A 53 -1.18 7.12 -23.15
CA ASN A 53 -1.03 5.73 -22.81
C ASN A 53 0.28 5.57 -22.05
N GLY A 54 0.21 5.22 -20.76
CA GLY A 54 1.36 5.04 -19.88
C GLY A 54 2.20 3.80 -20.17
N SER A 55 2.09 3.23 -21.38
CA SER A 55 2.88 2.07 -21.78
C SER A 55 4.32 2.48 -22.09
N VAL A 56 5.25 1.94 -21.32
CA VAL A 56 6.67 1.93 -21.67
C VAL A 56 6.88 0.78 -22.67
N SER A 57 6.94 1.07 -23.97
CA SER A 57 7.30 0.06 -24.96
C SER A 57 8.76 -0.35 -24.75
N THR A 58 8.99 -1.53 -24.17
CA THR A 58 10.32 -2.15 -24.00
C THR A 58 10.79 -2.90 -25.25
N SER A 59 10.05 -2.83 -26.36
CA SER A 59 10.39 -3.47 -27.62
C SER A 59 10.82 -2.43 -28.64
N ASN A 60 12.13 -2.22 -28.78
CA ASN A 60 12.78 -1.56 -29.93
C ASN A 60 11.96 -0.45 -30.62
N ALA A 61 11.77 0.71 -29.97
CA ALA A 61 11.36 1.94 -30.65
C ALA A 61 11.78 3.20 -29.87
N THR A 62 12.37 4.12 -30.61
CA THR A 62 13.22 5.26 -30.23
C THR A 62 12.52 6.44 -29.54
N SER A 63 11.51 6.25 -28.70
CA SER A 63 10.96 7.38 -27.92
C SER A 63 10.26 6.92 -26.65
N LEU A 64 11.00 6.93 -25.53
CA LEU A 64 10.37 6.95 -24.22
C LEU A 64 9.53 8.24 -24.15
N PRO A 65 8.22 8.16 -23.87
CA PRO A 65 7.40 9.36 -23.80
C PRO A 65 8.00 10.33 -22.78
N PRO A 66 8.07 11.63 -23.11
CA PRO A 66 8.78 12.59 -22.28
C PRO A 66 8.18 12.63 -20.87
N PRO A 67 9.00 12.85 -19.83
CA PRO A 67 8.50 12.93 -18.46
C PRO A 67 7.52 14.09 -18.31
N PHE A 68 6.52 13.95 -17.43
CA PHE A 68 5.60 15.04 -17.08
C PHE A 68 6.04 15.70 -15.77
N PRO A 69 6.81 16.80 -15.80
CA PRO A 69 7.24 17.49 -14.59
C PRO A 69 6.13 18.35 -13.98
N ASN A 70 6.17 18.53 -12.65
CA ASN A 70 5.24 19.37 -11.88
C ASN A 70 3.75 18.99 -12.05
N ALA A 71 3.49 17.74 -12.41
CA ALA A 71 2.16 17.20 -12.56
C ALA A 71 1.62 16.81 -11.18
N THR A 72 0.36 17.15 -10.89
CA THR A 72 -0.26 16.84 -9.60
C THR A 72 -1.06 15.56 -9.71
N VAL A 73 -0.69 14.57 -8.91
CA VAL A 73 -1.33 13.26 -8.79
C VAL A 73 -2.07 13.17 -7.47
N ALA A 74 -3.36 12.87 -7.51
CA ALA A 74 -4.19 12.64 -6.34
C ALA A 74 -4.47 11.14 -6.21
N ILE A 75 -4.26 10.59 -5.02
CA ILE A 75 -4.65 9.23 -4.69
C ILE A 75 -6.08 9.26 -4.20
N GLN A 76 -6.99 8.63 -4.94
CA GLN A 76 -8.40 8.53 -4.60
C GLN A 76 -8.77 7.10 -4.24
N CYS A 77 -9.36 6.92 -3.07
CA CYS A 77 -9.91 5.65 -2.60
C CYS A 77 -11.40 5.86 -2.32
N LEU A 78 -12.26 5.04 -2.92
CA LEU A 78 -13.72 5.15 -2.75
C LEU A 78 -14.29 6.56 -3.02
N GLY A 79 -13.66 7.31 -3.94
CA GLY A 79 -14.05 8.70 -4.28
C GLY A 79 -13.42 9.78 -3.40
N GLN A 80 -12.75 9.43 -2.30
CA GLN A 80 -12.08 10.37 -1.40
C GLN A 80 -10.59 10.49 -1.71
N THR A 81 -10.07 11.71 -1.74
CA THR A 81 -8.63 11.96 -1.88
C THR A 81 -7.92 11.67 -0.55
N VAL A 82 -7.05 10.67 -0.55
CA VAL A 82 -6.29 10.24 0.63
C VAL A 82 -4.86 10.77 0.66
N GLY A 83 -4.39 11.30 -0.48
CA GLY A 83 -3.06 11.89 -0.60
C GLY A 83 -2.88 12.58 -1.94
N THR A 84 -1.95 13.52 -2.00
CA THR A 84 -1.62 14.27 -3.22
C THR A 84 -0.12 14.44 -3.32
N GLY A 85 0.43 14.28 -4.52
CA GLY A 85 1.85 14.36 -4.78
C GLY A 85 2.11 15.07 -6.09
N THR A 86 3.30 15.66 -6.21
CA THR A 86 3.74 16.34 -7.41
C THR A 86 4.92 15.59 -8.02
N THR A 87 4.92 15.45 -9.34
CA THR A 87 6.02 14.81 -10.05
C THR A 87 7.23 15.73 -10.13
N ASN A 88 8.42 15.14 -10.04
CA ASN A 88 9.68 15.86 -10.23
C ASN A 88 10.00 16.06 -11.72
N THR A 89 11.19 16.61 -12.02
CA THR A 89 11.68 16.84 -13.39
C THR A 89 11.76 15.58 -14.26
N ALA A 90 11.91 14.41 -13.64
CA ALA A 90 11.91 13.11 -14.31
C ALA A 90 10.51 12.47 -14.42
N GLY A 91 9.45 13.18 -14.03
CA GLY A 91 8.08 12.66 -14.03
C GLY A 91 7.80 11.67 -12.90
N ILE A 92 8.72 11.52 -11.94
CA ILE A 92 8.57 10.58 -10.83
C ILE A 92 7.76 11.25 -9.73
N VAL A 93 6.72 10.56 -9.24
CA VAL A 93 5.97 10.92 -8.04
C VAL A 93 6.40 10.00 -6.91
N SER A 94 6.72 10.57 -5.75
CA SER A 94 7.01 9.82 -4.52
C SER A 94 6.22 10.43 -3.38
N LEU A 95 5.33 9.64 -2.80
CA LEU A 95 4.47 10.02 -1.69
C LEU A 95 4.91 9.22 -0.48
N ASN A 96 5.59 9.89 0.44
CA ASN A 96 6.08 9.28 1.67
C ASN A 96 5.42 9.97 2.84
N GLY A 97 4.70 9.22 3.68
CA GLY A 97 4.07 9.81 4.85
C GLY A 97 3.22 8.86 5.67
N LEU A 98 2.86 9.33 6.86
CA LEU A 98 1.85 8.71 7.70
C LEU A 98 0.48 9.06 7.10
N LEU A 99 0.05 8.31 6.09
CA LEU A 99 -1.28 8.49 5.52
C LEU A 99 -2.30 8.06 6.57
N THR A 100 -3.20 8.96 6.94
CA THR A 100 -4.24 8.75 7.97
C THR A 100 -5.24 7.65 7.59
N SER A 101 -5.15 7.16 6.35
CA SER A 101 -6.08 6.23 5.72
C SER A 101 -5.38 5.00 5.12
N ILE A 102 -4.38 4.45 5.82
CA ILE A 102 -3.75 3.15 5.48
C ILE A 102 -4.79 2.04 5.21
N PRO A 103 -5.85 1.84 6.02
CA PRO A 103 -6.84 0.79 5.77
C PRO A 103 -7.56 0.97 4.42
N LEU A 104 -7.77 2.21 4.00
CA LEU A 104 -8.38 2.52 2.69
C LEU A 104 -7.43 2.19 1.54
N LEU A 105 -6.12 2.40 1.70
CA LEU A 105 -5.11 2.05 0.70
C LEU A 105 -4.92 0.54 0.54
N LEU A 106 -5.07 -0.22 1.63
CA LEU A 106 -5.09 -1.68 1.58
C LEU A 106 -6.43 -2.22 1.04
N SER A 107 -7.48 -1.41 1.04
CA SER A 107 -8.77 -1.79 0.47
C SER A 107 -8.70 -1.72 -1.05
N ASN A 108 -9.14 -2.79 -1.72
CA ASN A 108 -9.13 -2.86 -3.18
C ASN A 108 -10.08 -1.79 -3.74
N GLY A 109 -9.56 -0.78 -4.44
CA GLY A 109 -10.37 0.35 -4.96
C GLY A 109 -9.68 1.72 -5.00
N CYS A 110 -8.41 1.82 -4.61
CA CYS A 110 -7.64 3.04 -4.78
C CYS A 110 -7.08 3.18 -6.20
N ARG A 111 -7.13 4.41 -6.70
CA ARG A 111 -6.57 4.80 -8.00
C ARG A 111 -5.79 6.10 -7.86
N ALA A 112 -4.70 6.21 -8.60
CA ALA A 112 -4.03 7.48 -8.80
C ALA A 112 -4.74 8.21 -9.94
N VAL A 113 -5.13 9.46 -9.71
CA VAL A 113 -5.80 10.33 -10.66
C VAL A 113 -4.87 11.49 -10.97
N LEU A 114 -4.59 11.70 -12.25
CA LEU A 114 -3.84 12.88 -12.68
C LEU A 114 -4.79 14.07 -12.72
N THR A 115 -4.50 15.09 -11.91
CA THR A 115 -5.34 16.31 -11.81
C THR A 115 -4.86 17.43 -12.71
N THR A 116 -3.57 17.44 -13.04
CA THR A 116 -2.98 18.36 -14.02
C THR A 116 -3.33 17.94 -15.45
N PRO A 117 -3.83 18.86 -16.29
CA PRO A 117 -4.19 18.55 -17.67
C PRO A 117 -2.95 18.25 -18.52
N LEU A 118 -3.05 17.24 -19.40
CA LEU A 118 -1.94 16.85 -20.29
C LEU A 118 -1.54 17.94 -21.29
N SER A 119 -2.46 18.87 -21.59
CA SER A 119 -2.16 20.06 -22.40
C SER A 119 -1.03 20.89 -21.82
N SER A 120 -0.83 20.87 -20.49
CA SER A 120 0.27 21.58 -19.83
C SER A 120 1.64 20.98 -20.14
N CYS A 121 1.70 19.71 -20.55
CA CYS A 121 2.94 19.12 -21.00
C CYS A 121 3.11 19.21 -22.52
N ASN A 122 2.06 18.92 -23.27
CA ASN A 122 2.08 19.07 -24.73
C ASN A 122 0.67 19.42 -25.21
N ALA A 123 0.55 20.61 -25.81
CA ALA A 123 -0.71 21.22 -26.21
C ALA A 123 -1.50 20.40 -27.25
N SER A 124 -0.86 19.45 -27.92
CA SER A 124 -1.52 18.53 -28.86
C SER A 124 -2.25 17.37 -28.14
N LEU A 125 -2.04 17.17 -26.83
CA LEU A 125 -2.77 16.17 -26.07
C LEU A 125 -4.10 16.73 -25.56
N PRO A 126 -5.19 15.94 -25.65
CA PRO A 126 -6.49 16.34 -25.14
C PRO A 126 -6.51 16.37 -23.60
N ASN A 127 -7.35 17.26 -23.06
CA ASN A 127 -7.68 17.31 -21.65
C ASN A 127 -8.61 16.15 -21.29
N VAL A 128 -8.01 15.02 -20.92
CA VAL A 128 -8.71 13.88 -20.33
C VAL A 128 -8.14 13.54 -18.98
N ASN A 129 -9.00 12.96 -18.15
CA ASN A 129 -8.58 12.45 -16.86
C ASN A 129 -7.86 11.11 -17.06
N LEU A 130 -6.61 11.04 -16.60
CA LEU A 130 -5.86 9.81 -16.57
C LEU A 130 -5.94 9.19 -15.18
N THR A 131 -6.10 7.87 -15.15
CA THR A 131 -6.09 7.09 -13.93
C THR A 131 -5.18 5.89 -14.05
N ALA A 132 -4.49 5.58 -12.96
CA ALA A 132 -3.67 4.39 -12.82
C ALA A 132 -4.11 3.59 -11.60
N PRO A 133 -4.11 2.25 -11.68
CA PRO A 133 -4.30 1.41 -10.51
C PRO A 133 -3.09 1.54 -9.57
N ILE A 134 -3.32 1.34 -8.28
CA ILE A 134 -2.26 1.31 -7.28
C ILE A 134 -2.19 -0.12 -6.75
N THR A 135 -0.99 -0.69 -6.71
CA THR A 135 -0.78 -2.05 -6.24
C THR A 135 0.18 -2.07 -5.07
N LEU A 136 -0.12 -2.92 -4.09
CA LEU A 136 0.77 -3.19 -2.97
C LEU A 136 1.95 -4.04 -3.45
N VAL A 137 3.16 -3.55 -3.28
CA VAL A 137 4.39 -4.30 -3.60
C VAL A 137 4.83 -5.12 -2.40
N GLY A 138 4.73 -4.56 -1.20
CA GLY A 138 5.09 -5.26 0.02
C GLY A 138 5.18 -4.36 1.23
N THR A 139 5.53 -4.99 2.36
CA THR A 139 5.71 -4.31 3.64
C THR A 139 7.09 -4.65 4.19
N THR A 140 7.86 -3.63 4.55
CA THR A 140 9.18 -3.79 5.17
C THR A 140 9.11 -3.30 6.60
N PHE A 141 9.63 -4.08 7.54
CA PHE A 141 9.76 -3.65 8.93
C PHE A 141 11.20 -3.22 9.18
N ASN A 142 11.41 -1.98 9.62
CA ASN A 142 12.74 -1.49 9.96
C ASN A 142 12.69 -0.74 11.28
N GLU A 143 13.41 -1.25 12.29
CA GLU A 143 13.57 -0.59 13.59
C GLU A 143 12.25 -0.13 14.26
N GLY A 144 11.21 -0.96 14.16
CA GLY A 144 9.89 -0.68 14.74
C GLY A 144 8.94 0.13 13.84
N ILE A 145 9.41 0.61 12.70
CA ILE A 145 8.58 1.24 11.68
C ILE A 145 8.13 0.20 10.67
N ASN A 146 6.84 0.15 10.37
CA ASN A 146 6.31 -0.62 9.24
C ASN A 146 6.20 0.29 8.01
N ILE A 147 6.92 -0.05 6.94
CA ILE A 147 6.90 0.67 5.67
C ILE A 147 6.07 -0.12 4.67
N ILE A 148 4.92 0.39 4.28
CA ILE A 148 4.02 -0.20 3.30
C ILE A 148 4.31 0.45 1.94
N THR A 149 4.82 -0.33 1.00
CA THR A 149 5.24 0.17 -0.31
C THR A 149 4.21 -0.18 -1.38
N PHE A 150 3.73 0.85 -2.06
CA PHE A 150 2.84 0.75 -3.21
C PHE A 150 3.51 1.31 -4.46
N ILE A 151 3.06 0.84 -5.62
CA ILE A 151 3.42 1.40 -6.91
C ILE A 151 2.18 1.85 -7.67
N ILE A 152 2.33 2.95 -8.40
CA ILE A 152 1.33 3.41 -9.36
C ILE A 152 1.61 2.70 -10.69
N GLY A 153 0.60 2.04 -11.24
CA GLY A 153 0.67 1.40 -12.54
C GLY A 153 0.68 2.41 -13.70
N ALA A 154 0.50 1.90 -14.92
CA ALA A 154 0.39 2.75 -16.10
C ALA A 154 -0.87 3.63 -16.04
N PHE A 155 -0.69 4.93 -16.33
CA PHE A 155 -1.80 5.85 -16.50
C PHE A 155 -2.52 5.56 -17.82
N ASN A 156 -3.82 5.28 -17.72
CA ASN A 156 -4.69 5.08 -18.86
C ASN A 156 -5.84 6.07 -18.79
N ARG A 157 -6.44 6.35 -19.95
CA ARG A 157 -7.69 7.11 -20.01
C ARG A 157 -8.80 6.32 -19.35
N ILE A 158 -9.69 7.02 -18.66
CA ILE A 158 -10.98 6.45 -18.29
C ILE A 158 -11.80 6.35 -19.59
N LEU A 159 -12.05 5.13 -20.06
CA LEU A 159 -13.14 4.86 -20.99
C LEU A 159 -14.41 4.91 -20.14
N ALA A 160 -15.11 6.05 -20.18
CA ALA A 160 -16.45 6.19 -19.64
C ALA A 160 -17.46 5.55 -20.61
#